data_AF-A0A1Y5HQD1-F1
#
_entry.id   AF-A0A1Y5HQD1-F1
#
_cell.length_a   1.000
_cell.length_b   1.000
_cell.length_c   1.000
_cell.angle_alpha   90.00
_cell.angle_beta   90.00
_cell.angle_gamma   90.00
#
_symmetry.space_group_name_H-M   'P 1'
#
loop_
_entity.id
_entity.type
_entity.pdbx_description
1 polymer ?
#
loop_
_entity_poly.entity_id
_entity_poly.type
_entity_poly.pdbx_seq_one_letter_code
_entity_poly.pdbx_strand_id
1 'polypeptide(L)'
;MSGLFELSNPHIQRLNASQHLLTRQIEKTVSELLSVSVATGVIGKKFTSDGPLGDGWPIEITSKSEIVNFRFSNFVSYAVTSETYAQNHSDEECEGGWIRVYSKSFFLDFVAWSTWASSDYPGKLVHYQVNTLDHTIDVVTSQPPELNISKGSV
;
A
#
# COMPACT_ATOMS: atom_id res chain seq x y z
N MET A 1 3.79 14.07 11.26
CA MET A 1 2.60 13.91 12.12
C MET A 1 2.23 12.44 12.08
N SER A 2 2.03 11.81 13.24
CA SER A 2 1.63 10.41 13.36
C SER A 2 0.13 10.31 13.69
N GLY A 3 -0.56 9.30 13.17
CA GLY A 3 -1.96 9.05 13.47
C GLY A 3 -2.36 7.61 13.17
N LEU A 4 -3.48 7.15 13.72
CA LEU A 4 -4.04 5.84 13.40
C LEU A 4 -4.69 5.85 12.01
N PHE A 5 -4.64 4.71 11.32
CA PHE A 5 -5.29 4.54 10.02
C PHE A 5 -6.81 4.47 10.13
N GLU A 6 -7.49 5.23 9.28
CA GLU A 6 -8.90 5.09 8.91
C GLU A 6 -9.06 5.48 7.43
N LEU A 7 -10.01 4.87 6.71
CA LEU A 7 -10.29 5.24 5.32
C LEU A 7 -10.79 6.69 5.17
N SER A 8 -11.41 7.24 6.23
CA SER A 8 -11.85 8.63 6.34
C SER A 8 -10.70 9.63 6.50
N ASN A 9 -9.48 9.16 6.81
CA ASN A 9 -8.33 10.02 7.07
C ASN A 9 -8.03 10.88 5.82
N PRO A 10 -7.88 12.21 5.94
CA PRO A 10 -7.70 13.11 4.80
C PRO A 10 -6.50 12.76 3.92
N HIS A 11 -5.45 12.17 4.50
CA HIS A 11 -4.28 11.74 3.75
C HIS A 11 -4.58 10.49 2.93
N ILE A 12 -5.30 9.52 3.49
CA ILE A 12 -5.75 8.31 2.77
C ILE A 12 -6.71 8.69 1.64
N GLN A 13 -7.64 9.62 1.88
CA GLN A 13 -8.52 10.14 0.82
C GLN A 13 -7.73 10.80 -0.32
N ARG A 14 -6.67 11.56 -0.01
CA ARG A 14 -5.80 12.14 -1.04
C ARG A 14 -5.00 11.09 -1.81
N LEU A 15 -4.49 10.06 -1.14
CA LEU A 15 -3.86 8.93 -1.84
C LEU A 15 -4.86 8.27 -2.78
N ASN A 16 -6.06 7.93 -2.28
CA ASN A 16 -7.14 7.31 -3.05
C ASN A 16 -7.62 8.17 -4.23
N ALA A 17 -7.54 9.50 -4.12
CA ALA A 17 -7.87 10.44 -5.19
C ALA A 17 -6.70 10.74 -6.14
N SER A 18 -5.48 10.28 -5.84
CA SER A 18 -4.31 10.52 -6.68
C SER A 18 -4.39 9.70 -7.97
N GLN A 19 -3.91 10.24 -9.09
CA GLN A 19 -3.81 9.49 -10.35
C GLN A 19 -2.58 8.58 -10.38
N HIS A 20 -1.53 8.98 -9.66
CA HIS A 20 -0.26 8.27 -9.64
C HIS A 20 0.19 8.09 -8.21
N LEU A 21 0.32 6.83 -7.81
CA LEU A 21 0.89 6.44 -6.53
C LEU A 21 2.02 5.46 -6.80
N LEU A 22 3.17 5.67 -6.19
CA LEU A 22 4.36 4.85 -6.38
C LEU A 22 4.82 4.29 -5.04
N THR A 23 5.29 3.04 -5.03
CA THR A 23 6.00 2.51 -3.88
C THR A 23 7.37 3.16 -3.80
N ARG A 24 7.71 3.66 -2.62
CA ARG A 24 9.01 4.25 -2.34
C ARG A 24 9.93 3.27 -1.63
N GLN A 25 9.40 2.56 -0.64
CA GLN A 25 10.18 1.63 0.18
C GLN A 25 9.26 0.62 0.84
N ILE A 26 9.70 -0.64 0.88
CA ILE A 26 9.11 -1.69 1.70
C ILE A 26 10.24 -2.24 2.56
N GLU A 27 10.12 -2.12 3.87
CA GLU A 27 11.15 -2.59 4.80
C GLU A 27 10.52 -3.34 5.98
N LYS A 28 11.03 -4.53 6.28
CA LYS A 28 10.84 -5.15 7.59
C LYS A 28 11.91 -4.59 8.52
N THR A 29 11.49 -4.00 9.63
CA THR A 29 12.38 -3.48 10.68
C THR A 29 12.49 -4.50 11.82
N VAL A 30 12.72 -4.04 13.05
CA VAL A 30 12.77 -4.88 14.26
C VAL A 30 11.55 -5.79 14.39
N SER A 31 11.78 -6.94 15.01
CA SER A 31 11.07 -8.22 14.99
C SER A 31 9.77 -8.37 14.19
N GLU A 32 8.77 -7.47 14.25
CA GLU A 32 7.52 -7.61 13.50
C GLU A 32 6.93 -6.25 13.03
N LEU A 33 7.78 -5.27 12.76
CA LEU A 33 7.35 -4.01 12.14
C LEU A 33 7.58 -4.05 10.63
N LEU A 34 6.50 -3.96 9.85
CA LEU A 34 6.57 -3.70 8.41
C LEU A 34 6.28 -2.22 8.15
N SER A 35 7.18 -1.55 7.45
CA SER A 35 7.02 -0.18 6.99
C SER A 35 6.85 -0.17 5.47
N VAL A 36 5.72 0.36 5.01
CA VAL A 36 5.40 0.54 3.58
C VAL A 36 5.30 2.03 3.32
N SER A 37 6.25 2.57 2.56
CA SER A 37 6.30 3.97 2.16
C SER A 37 5.79 4.11 0.74
N VAL A 38 4.80 4.98 0.54
CA VAL A 38 4.29 5.35 -0.79
C VAL A 38 4.34 6.86 -0.99
N ALA A 39 4.41 7.26 -2.25
CA ALA A 39 4.47 8.66 -2.63
C ALA A 39 3.57 8.98 -3.82
N THR A 40 2.92 10.14 -3.79
CA THR A 40 2.20 10.64 -4.97
C THR A 40 3.19 10.97 -6.09
N GLY A 41 2.90 10.48 -7.29
CA GLY A 41 3.72 10.69 -8.48
C GLY A 41 3.49 12.06 -9.09
N VAL A 42 4.56 12.68 -9.58
CA VAL A 42 4.53 13.93 -10.34
C VAL A 42 4.98 13.63 -11.77
N ILE A 43 4.21 14.12 -12.75
CA ILE A 43 4.59 14.01 -14.16
C ILE A 43 5.84 14.85 -14.42
N GLY A 44 6.91 14.19 -14.82
CA GLY A 44 8.19 14.81 -15.15
C GLY A 44 8.20 15.40 -16.55
N LYS A 45 9.40 15.74 -17.03
CA LYS A 45 9.56 16.34 -18.36
C LYS A 45 9.37 15.29 -19.44
N LYS A 46 8.72 15.70 -20.54
CA LYS A 46 8.61 14.89 -21.74
C LYS A 46 9.99 14.44 -22.21
N PHE A 47 10.13 13.17 -22.55
CA PHE A 47 11.27 12.65 -23.28
C PHE A 47 10.79 11.99 -24.57
N THR A 48 11.70 11.82 -25.52
CA THR A 48 11.47 11.07 -26.75
C THR A 48 12.45 9.91 -26.74
N SER A 49 11.93 8.70 -26.88
CA SER A 49 12.76 7.50 -27.07
C SER A 49 13.00 7.28 -28.56
N ASP A 50 14.18 6.83 -28.94
CA ASP A 50 14.53 6.50 -30.33
C ASP A 50 13.84 5.20 -30.82
N GLY A 51 12.92 4.63 -30.03
CA GLY A 51 12.23 3.36 -30.28
C GLY A 51 10.73 3.52 -30.54
N PRO A 52 9.99 2.40 -30.70
CA PRO A 52 8.56 2.41 -31.04
C PRO A 52 7.67 3.02 -29.95
N LEU A 53 8.21 3.26 -28.75
CA LEU A 53 7.51 3.89 -27.63
C LEU A 53 7.28 5.39 -27.88
N GLY A 54 8.07 6.02 -28.75
CA GLY A 54 7.93 7.43 -29.09
C GLY A 54 8.12 8.35 -27.89
N ASP A 55 7.18 9.27 -27.71
CA ASP A 55 7.18 10.27 -26.64
C ASP A 55 6.61 9.71 -25.33
N GLY A 56 7.25 10.05 -24.21
CA GLY A 56 6.82 9.64 -22.88
C GLY A 56 6.97 10.73 -21.83
N TRP A 57 6.30 10.55 -20.71
CA TRP A 57 6.46 11.37 -19.52
C TRP A 57 6.75 10.45 -18.33
N PRO A 58 7.87 10.62 -17.63
CA PRO A 58 8.15 9.81 -16.45
C PRO A 58 7.23 10.24 -15.31
N ILE A 59 6.92 9.29 -14.43
CA ILE A 59 6.27 9.57 -13.16
C ILE A 59 7.37 9.55 -12.11
N GLU A 60 7.59 10.68 -11.46
CA GLU A 60 8.72 10.89 -10.56
C GLU A 60 8.25 11.20 -9.14
N ILE A 61 9.02 10.76 -8.15
CA ILE A 61 8.88 11.22 -6.77
C ILE A 61 9.75 12.46 -6.62
N THR A 62 9.15 13.58 -6.19
CA THR A 62 9.85 14.87 -6.07
C THR A 62 9.54 15.53 -4.71
N SER A 63 10.10 16.70 -4.44
CA SER A 63 9.76 17.48 -3.24
C SER A 63 8.28 17.91 -3.16
N LYS A 64 7.56 17.87 -4.28
CA LYS A 64 6.11 18.15 -4.32
C LYS A 64 5.27 16.93 -3.93
N SER A 65 5.86 15.74 -3.94
CA SER A 65 5.18 14.50 -3.56
C SER A 65 4.80 14.50 -2.08
N GLU A 66 3.59 14.03 -1.80
CA GLU A 66 3.16 13.66 -0.46
C GLU A 66 3.62 12.23 -0.20
N ILE A 67 4.27 12.00 0.94
CA ILE A 67 4.76 10.69 1.35
C ILE A 67 3.99 10.23 2.57
N VAL A 68 3.45 9.02 2.49
CA VAL A 68 2.76 8.35 3.60
C VAL A 68 3.46 7.03 3.87
N ASN A 69 3.90 6.86 5.11
CA ASN A 69 4.50 5.63 5.60
C ASN A 69 3.49 4.91 6.48
N PHE A 70 3.06 3.73 6.04
CA PHE A 70 2.22 2.81 6.79
C PHE A 70 3.12 1.92 7.64
N ARG A 71 2.87 1.88 8.96
CA ARG A 71 3.61 1.08 9.92
C ARG A 71 2.70 0.02 10.50
N PHE A 72 2.88 -1.21 10.03
CA PHE A 72 2.15 -2.38 10.51
C PHE A 72 2.97 -3.08 11.59
N SER A 73 2.55 -2.90 12.84
CA SER A 73 3.13 -3.61 13.97
C SER A 73 2.50 -4.99 14.10
N ASN A 74 3.31 -5.99 14.43
CA ASN A 74 2.88 -7.38 14.68
C ASN A 74 2.01 -7.95 13.55
N PHE A 75 2.39 -7.66 12.29
CA PHE A 75 1.70 -8.27 11.16
C PHE A 75 1.87 -9.79 11.20
N VAL A 76 0.84 -10.52 10.77
CA VAL A 76 0.88 -11.99 10.71
C VAL A 76 1.53 -12.45 9.42
N SER A 77 1.18 -11.80 8.30
CA SER A 77 1.76 -12.07 7.00
C SER A 77 1.69 -10.83 6.11
N TYR A 78 2.61 -10.73 5.16
CA TYR A 78 2.53 -9.77 4.07
C TYR A 78 3.03 -10.39 2.77
N ALA A 79 2.57 -9.86 1.65
CA ALA A 79 3.02 -10.22 0.32
C ALA A 79 3.24 -8.96 -0.53
N VAL A 80 4.17 -9.06 -1.47
CA VAL A 80 4.39 -8.03 -2.49
C VAL A 80 4.21 -8.68 -3.84
N THR A 81 3.23 -8.19 -4.59
CA THR A 81 2.90 -8.63 -5.94
C THR A 81 3.21 -7.48 -6.89
N SER A 82 3.84 -7.74 -8.03
CA SER A 82 3.97 -6.71 -9.06
C SER A 82 2.59 -6.33 -9.59
N GLU A 83 2.32 -5.03 -9.75
CA GLU A 83 1.00 -4.53 -10.14
C GLU A 83 0.51 -5.14 -11.46
N THR A 84 1.42 -5.43 -12.40
CA THR A 84 1.07 -6.03 -13.70
C THR A 84 0.50 -7.45 -13.60
N TYR A 85 0.68 -8.10 -12.45
CA TYR A 85 0.14 -9.43 -12.14
C TYR A 85 -0.92 -9.38 -11.03
N ALA A 86 -1.31 -8.20 -10.57
CA ALA A 86 -2.34 -8.06 -9.55
C ALA A 86 -3.72 -8.39 -10.14
N GLN A 87 -4.54 -9.08 -9.34
CA GLN A 87 -5.88 -9.50 -9.73
C GLN A 87 -6.89 -8.82 -8.81
N ASN A 88 -7.95 -8.27 -9.39
CA ASN A 88 -9.17 -7.95 -8.67
C ASN A 88 -10.19 -9.05 -8.96
N HIS A 89 -10.67 -9.74 -7.92
CA HIS A 89 -11.66 -10.81 -8.06
C HIS A 89 -13.00 -10.39 -7.46
N SER A 90 -14.11 -10.74 -8.12
CA SER A 90 -15.46 -10.32 -7.71
C SER A 90 -15.94 -10.92 -6.40
N ASP A 91 -15.33 -12.03 -5.97
CA ASP A 91 -15.69 -12.74 -4.73
C ASP A 91 -15.05 -12.14 -3.48
N GLU A 92 -14.14 -11.19 -3.65
CA GLU A 92 -13.51 -10.43 -2.56
C GLU A 92 -14.31 -9.17 -2.25
N GLU A 93 -14.33 -8.78 -0.98
CA GLU A 93 -15.07 -7.62 -0.50
C GLU A 93 -14.09 -6.67 0.19
N CYS A 94 -14.02 -5.44 -0.32
CA CYS A 94 -13.20 -4.39 0.25
C CYS A 94 -13.82 -3.00 0.10
N GLU A 95 -13.33 -2.09 0.94
CA GLU A 95 -13.58 -0.67 0.83
C GLU A 95 -12.27 0.07 0.51
N GLY A 96 -12.37 1.20 -0.19
CA GLY A 96 -11.22 2.06 -0.51
C GLY A 96 -10.91 2.14 -2.01
N GLY A 97 -9.68 2.57 -2.32
CA GLY A 97 -9.21 2.83 -3.69
C GLY A 97 -7.84 2.20 -3.93
N TRP A 98 -6.80 3.05 -3.95
CA TRP A 98 -5.40 2.62 -3.87
C TRP A 98 -5.11 1.92 -2.55
N ILE A 99 -5.61 2.48 -1.45
CA ILE A 99 -5.53 1.90 -0.12
C ILE A 99 -6.87 1.23 0.19
N ARG A 100 -6.83 -0.06 0.50
CA ARG A 100 -8.03 -0.88 0.70
C ARG A 100 -7.99 -1.61 2.03
N VAL A 101 -9.19 -1.89 2.52
CA VAL A 101 -9.43 -2.75 3.68
C VAL A 101 -10.43 -3.83 3.25
N TYR A 102 -10.03 -5.09 3.40
CA TYR A 102 -10.85 -6.23 3.02
C TYR A 102 -11.58 -6.80 4.24
N SER A 103 -12.89 -7.01 4.08
CA SER A 103 -13.69 -7.84 4.99
C SER A 103 -13.63 -9.32 4.61
N LYS A 104 -13.34 -9.62 3.33
CA LYS A 104 -13.20 -10.96 2.76
C LYS A 104 -12.21 -10.95 1.60
N SER A 105 -11.21 -11.82 1.61
CA SER A 105 -10.23 -11.94 0.51
C SER A 105 -9.53 -13.30 0.53
N PHE A 106 -9.04 -13.73 -0.62
CA PHE A 106 -8.28 -14.99 -0.72
C PHE A 106 -6.97 -14.95 0.07
N PHE A 107 -6.32 -13.78 0.13
CA PHE A 107 -5.10 -13.63 0.92
C PHE A 107 -5.40 -13.75 2.43
N LEU A 108 -6.50 -13.15 2.91
CA LEU A 108 -6.93 -13.30 4.30
C LEU A 108 -7.23 -14.76 4.63
N ASP A 109 -7.94 -15.47 3.75
CA ASP A 109 -8.23 -16.90 3.92
C ASP A 109 -6.93 -17.73 3.93
N PHE A 110 -6.02 -17.49 2.98
CA PHE A 110 -4.73 -18.14 2.94
C PHE A 110 -3.96 -17.96 4.26
N VAL A 111 -3.90 -16.74 4.79
CA VAL A 111 -3.21 -16.47 6.07
C VAL A 111 -3.90 -17.16 7.24
N ALA A 112 -5.24 -17.16 7.29
CA ALA A 112 -5.99 -17.84 8.33
C ALA A 112 -5.79 -19.37 8.30
N TRP A 113 -5.61 -19.96 7.12
CA TRP A 113 -5.40 -21.40 6.96
C TRP A 113 -3.95 -21.84 7.11
N SER A 114 -2.99 -20.97 6.83
CA SER A 114 -1.54 -21.28 6.85
C SER A 114 -0.85 -20.89 8.15
N THR A 115 -1.55 -20.21 9.07
CA THR A 115 -1.00 -19.77 10.36
C THR A 115 -1.87 -20.24 11.52
N TRP A 116 -1.33 -20.16 12.74
CA TRP A 116 -2.08 -20.44 13.96
C TRP A 116 -2.84 -19.22 14.51
N ALA A 117 -2.76 -18.07 13.81
CA ALA A 117 -3.43 -16.86 14.21
C ALA A 117 -4.96 -17.05 14.15
N SER A 118 -5.64 -16.55 15.17
CA SER A 118 -7.07 -16.71 15.37
C SER A 118 -7.68 -15.45 15.96
N SER A 119 -9.01 -15.44 16.10
CA SER A 119 -9.71 -14.38 16.82
C SER A 119 -9.26 -14.25 18.29
N ASP A 120 -8.77 -15.33 18.90
CA ASP A 120 -8.34 -15.34 20.29
C ASP A 120 -6.92 -14.77 20.46
N TYR A 121 -6.05 -15.00 19.46
CA TYR A 121 -4.72 -14.41 19.40
C TYR A 121 -4.19 -14.38 17.96
N PRO A 122 -3.68 -13.23 17.44
CA PRO A 122 -3.50 -11.94 18.12
C PRO A 122 -4.77 -11.06 18.17
N GLY A 123 -5.92 -11.63 17.81
CA GLY A 123 -7.19 -10.91 17.64
C GLY A 123 -7.73 -11.10 16.23
N LYS A 124 -8.93 -10.56 15.98
CA LYS A 124 -9.55 -10.62 14.64
C LYS A 124 -8.62 -10.00 13.59
N LEU A 125 -8.24 -10.80 12.60
CA LEU A 125 -7.39 -10.36 11.51
C LEU A 125 -8.17 -9.50 10.51
N VAL A 126 -7.49 -8.50 9.99
CA VAL A 126 -7.95 -7.61 8.92
C VAL A 126 -6.89 -7.61 7.83
N HIS A 127 -7.33 -7.62 6.57
CA HIS A 127 -6.45 -7.51 5.43
C HIS A 127 -6.44 -6.06 4.92
N TYR A 128 -5.28 -5.44 4.92
CA TYR A 128 -5.00 -4.13 4.33
C TYR A 128 -4.21 -4.32 3.04
N GLN A 129 -4.58 -3.60 1.99
CA GLN A 129 -3.84 -3.59 0.74
C GLN A 129 -3.42 -2.17 0.38
N VAL A 130 -2.16 -2.01 0.02
CA VAL A 130 -1.59 -0.77 -0.52
C VAL A 130 -1.22 -1.02 -1.98
N ASN A 131 -2.06 -0.52 -2.89
CA ASN A 131 -1.81 -0.58 -4.33
C ASN A 131 -1.08 0.68 -4.79
N THR A 132 -0.12 0.49 -5.68
CA THR A 132 0.60 1.55 -6.40
C THR A 132 0.73 1.14 -7.87
N LEU A 133 1.32 1.99 -8.72
CA LEU A 133 1.54 1.69 -10.14
C LEU A 133 2.67 0.67 -10.39
N ASP A 134 3.28 0.15 -9.33
CA ASP A 134 4.42 -0.77 -9.40
C ASP A 134 4.20 -2.02 -8.56
N HIS A 135 3.54 -1.89 -7.40
CA HIS A 135 3.32 -3.00 -6.48
C HIS A 135 1.91 -2.99 -5.89
N THR A 136 1.40 -4.19 -5.64
CA THR A 136 0.31 -4.46 -4.70
C THR A 136 0.92 -5.07 -3.44
N ILE A 137 0.77 -4.39 -2.31
CA ILE A 137 1.28 -4.85 -1.02
C ILE A 137 0.10 -5.26 -0.14
N ASP A 138 -0.03 -6.55 0.10
CA ASP A 138 -1.05 -7.14 0.98
C ASP A 138 -0.47 -7.34 2.37
N VAL A 139 -1.19 -6.94 3.42
CA VAL A 139 -0.77 -7.07 4.82
C VAL A 139 -1.94 -7.53 5.67
N VAL A 140 -1.76 -8.65 6.38
CA VAL A 140 -2.75 -9.19 7.32
C VAL A 140 -2.26 -8.97 8.75
N THR A 141 -3.06 -8.27 9.55
CA THR A 141 -2.75 -7.96 10.96
C THR A 141 -4.02 -7.77 11.79
N SER A 142 -3.92 -7.87 13.12
CA SER A 142 -5.03 -7.58 14.04
C SER A 142 -5.16 -6.10 14.42
N GLN A 143 -4.20 -5.25 14.03
CA GLN A 143 -4.17 -3.83 14.39
C GLN A 143 -4.07 -2.96 13.14
N PRO A 144 -4.80 -1.82 13.06
CA PRO A 144 -4.64 -0.88 11.96
C PRO A 144 -3.21 -0.31 11.94
N PRO A 145 -2.64 0.00 10.76
CA PRO A 145 -1.32 0.60 10.69
C PRO A 145 -1.32 2.00 11.29
N GLU A 146 -0.17 2.40 11.83
CA GLU A 146 0.11 3.81 12.09
C GLU A 146 0.53 4.51 10.80
N LEU A 147 0.12 5.76 10.63
CA LEU A 147 0.47 6.60 9.49
C LEU A 147 1.49 7.65 9.90
N ASN A 148 2.60 7.73 9.17
CA ASN A 148 3.61 8.78 9.32
C ASN A 148 3.75 9.57 8.03
N ILE A 149 3.54 10.87 8.12
CA ILE A 149 3.38 11.74 6.95
C ILE A 149 4.53 12.71 6.84
N SER A 150 5.11 12.79 5.65
CA SER A 150 6.22 13.68 5.32
C SER A 150 6.10 14.23 3.91
N LYS A 151 6.89 15.26 3.59
CA LYS A 151 7.09 15.72 2.21
C LYS A 151 8.25 14.95 1.58
N GLY A 152 8.28 14.91 0.25
CA GLY A 152 9.45 14.44 -0.47
C GLY A 152 10.70 15.23 -0.09
N SER A 153 11.75 14.54 0.32
CA SER A 153 13.09 15.10 0.47
C SER A 153 13.85 14.83 -0.81
N VAL A 154 14.48 15.85 -1.40
CA VAL A 154 15.46 15.71 -2.49
C VAL A 154 16.80 15.34 -1.90
#